data_AF-A0A7K4CYF1-F1
#
_entry.id   AF-A0A7K4CYF1-F1
#
_cell.length_a   1.000
_cell.length_b   1.000
_cell.length_c   1.000
_cell.angle_alpha   90.00
_cell.angle_beta   90.00
_cell.angle_gamma   90.00
#
_symmetry.space_group_name_H-M   'P 1'
#
loop_
_entity.id
_entity.type
_entity.pdbx_description
1 polymer ?
#
loop_
_entity_poly.entity_id
_entity_poly.type
_entity_poly.pdbx_seq_one_letter_code
_entity_poly.pdbx_strand_id
1 'polypeptide(L)'
;MAAAEKPPTNKIPVPFPSMKWARMYMDFLNDSKQYEEAAKGWEGSMLFIIQPDGGATPFDIGVWLDLWHGKCRGFKFWMKGQEQPKSDFVYSGVEKNWLAMIDGKIDPIQGLMAGKFALKSGKMQMVMRHTLAAKLLVEHLQRFDLDIVAADTKDTNAKIISFHDKTKAKVIVADKEKGTFTVLV
;
A
#
# COMPACT_ATOMS: atom_id res chain seq x y z
N MET A 1 11.86 16.87 -19.06
CA MET A 1 10.70 16.39 -18.29
C MET A 1 10.54 14.93 -18.66
N ALA A 2 11.00 13.99 -17.83
CA ALA A 2 10.84 12.57 -18.13
C ALA A 2 9.34 12.24 -18.00
N ALA A 3 8.72 11.81 -19.09
CA ALA A 3 7.36 11.30 -19.04
C ALA A 3 7.34 10.04 -18.18
N ALA A 4 6.33 9.94 -17.30
CA ALA A 4 6.01 8.68 -16.64
C ALA A 4 5.86 7.58 -17.70
N GLU A 5 6.52 6.44 -17.53
CA GLU A 5 6.30 5.29 -18.40
C GLU A 5 4.83 4.87 -18.32
N LYS A 6 4.25 4.49 -19.46
CA LYS A 6 2.88 3.95 -19.47
C LYS A 6 2.80 2.72 -18.54
N PRO A 7 1.71 2.54 -17.79
CA PRO A 7 1.57 1.39 -16.91
C PRO A 7 1.76 0.07 -17.68
N PRO A 8 2.42 -0.94 -17.08
CA PRO A 8 2.77 -2.17 -17.78
C PRO A 8 1.51 -2.89 -18.29
N THR A 9 1.59 -3.42 -19.51
CA THR A 9 0.48 -4.11 -20.19
C THR A 9 0.16 -5.49 -19.61
N ASN A 10 1.03 -6.05 -18.77
CA ASN A 10 0.82 -7.32 -18.08
C ASN A 10 1.02 -7.13 -16.57
N LYS A 11 -0.08 -6.93 -15.84
CA LYS A 11 -0.08 -6.77 -14.39
C LYS A 11 0.12 -8.13 -13.70
N ILE A 12 0.75 -8.13 -12.54
CA ILE A 12 1.04 -9.35 -11.77
C ILE A 12 -0.12 -9.63 -10.80
N PRO A 13 -0.86 -10.74 -10.97
CA PRO A 13 -1.90 -11.12 -10.02
C PRO A 13 -1.25 -11.57 -8.71
N VAL A 14 -1.60 -10.90 -7.62
CA VAL A 14 -1.15 -11.29 -6.28
C VAL A 14 -2.22 -10.93 -5.25
N PRO A 15 -2.56 -11.87 -4.34
CA PRO A 15 -3.51 -11.57 -3.27
C PRO A 15 -3.01 -10.45 -2.38
N PHE A 16 -3.86 -9.48 -2.13
CA PHE A 16 -3.61 -8.41 -1.17
C PHE A 16 -4.63 -8.46 -0.04
N PRO A 17 -4.21 -8.29 1.22
CA PRO A 17 -2.83 -8.12 1.70
C PRO A 17 -2.02 -9.43 1.79
N SER A 18 -0.73 -9.44 1.39
CA SER A 18 0.15 -10.60 1.59
C SER A 18 1.64 -10.27 1.68
N MET A 19 2.42 -11.11 2.38
CA MET A 19 3.88 -11.04 2.44
C MET A 19 4.51 -11.13 1.05
N LYS A 20 3.92 -11.92 0.14
CA LYS A 20 4.39 -12.04 -1.24
C LYS A 20 4.29 -10.69 -1.95
N TRP A 21 3.12 -10.05 -1.89
CA TRP A 21 2.92 -8.72 -2.46
C TRP A 21 3.88 -7.68 -1.86
N ALA A 22 4.03 -7.63 -0.53
CA ALA A 22 4.85 -6.62 0.13
C ALA A 22 6.34 -6.75 -0.20
N ARG A 23 6.86 -7.99 -0.26
CA ARG A 23 8.24 -8.25 -0.72
C ARG A 23 8.44 -7.80 -2.16
N MET A 24 7.55 -8.22 -3.06
CA MET A 24 7.63 -7.82 -4.47
C MET A 24 7.58 -6.29 -4.64
N TYR A 25 6.74 -5.61 -3.86
CA TYR A 25 6.66 -4.15 -3.92
C TYR A 25 7.94 -3.48 -3.43
N MET A 26 8.52 -3.95 -2.31
CA MET A 26 9.82 -3.50 -1.81
C MET A 26 10.93 -3.73 -2.85
N ASP A 27 10.96 -4.90 -3.49
CA ASP A 27 11.94 -5.23 -4.53
C ASP A 27 11.79 -4.30 -5.75
N PHE A 28 10.55 -4.05 -6.21
CA PHE A 28 10.31 -3.12 -7.32
C PHE A 28 10.80 -1.70 -7.04
N LEU A 29 10.65 -1.21 -5.81
CA LEU A 29 11.19 0.09 -5.41
C LEU A 29 12.71 0.06 -5.40
N ASN A 30 13.31 -0.98 -4.81
CA ASN A 30 14.76 -1.07 -4.63
C ASN A 30 15.54 -1.31 -5.92
N ASP A 31 14.93 -1.97 -6.91
CA ASP A 31 15.50 -2.22 -8.24
C ASP A 31 15.36 -1.03 -9.19
N SER A 32 14.56 -0.02 -8.83
CA SER A 32 14.26 1.13 -9.66
C SER A 32 15.27 2.26 -9.48
N LYS A 33 16.20 2.41 -10.43
CA LYS A 33 17.14 3.55 -10.47
C LYS A 33 16.42 4.90 -10.54
N GLN A 34 15.26 4.95 -11.19
CA GLN A 34 14.48 6.17 -11.31
C GLN A 34 13.86 6.55 -9.97
N TYR A 35 13.32 5.57 -9.22
CA TYR A 35 12.83 5.80 -7.87
C TYR A 35 13.97 6.22 -6.95
N GLU A 36 15.10 5.52 -7.00
CA GLU A 36 16.28 5.82 -6.19
C GLU A 36 16.73 7.29 -6.34
N GLU A 37 16.89 7.74 -7.59
CA GLU A 37 17.29 9.13 -7.87
C GLU A 37 16.21 10.15 -7.46
N ALA A 38 14.94 9.87 -7.76
CA ALA A 38 13.83 10.78 -7.45
C ALA A 38 13.59 10.94 -5.93
N ALA A 39 13.90 9.90 -5.16
CA ALA A 39 13.69 9.83 -3.71
C ALA A 39 14.99 9.95 -2.91
N LYS A 40 16.12 10.31 -3.53
CA LYS A 40 17.43 10.45 -2.84
C LYS A 40 17.41 11.42 -1.65
N GLY A 41 16.58 12.46 -1.72
CA GLY A 41 16.38 13.44 -0.64
C GLY A 41 15.23 13.11 0.31
N TRP A 42 14.55 11.98 0.11
CA TRP A 42 13.45 11.55 0.95
C TRP A 42 13.97 10.88 2.20
N GLU A 43 13.47 11.34 3.35
CA GLU A 43 13.70 10.73 4.65
C GLU A 43 12.35 10.66 5.38
N GLY A 44 11.96 9.45 5.75
CA GLY A 44 10.80 9.25 6.60
C GLY A 44 10.01 8.02 6.23
N SER A 45 9.56 7.33 7.27
CA SER A 45 8.66 6.19 7.14
C SER A 45 7.28 6.61 6.65
N MET A 46 6.62 5.73 5.90
CA MET A 46 5.31 5.98 5.32
C MET A 46 4.35 4.84 5.63
N LEU A 47 3.20 5.16 6.20
CA LEU A 47 2.10 4.22 6.42
C LEU A 47 0.97 4.52 5.43
N PHE A 48 0.71 3.55 4.56
CA PHE A 48 -0.49 3.51 3.72
C PHE A 48 -1.62 2.87 4.49
N ILE A 49 -2.80 3.50 4.52
CA ILE A 49 -4.01 2.96 5.16
C ILE A 49 -5.13 2.84 4.14
N ILE A 50 -5.60 1.61 3.94
CA ILE A 50 -6.78 1.27 3.16
C ILE A 50 -7.95 1.19 4.14
N GLN A 51 -8.96 2.05 3.92
CA GLN A 51 -10.14 2.15 4.77
C GLN A 51 -11.33 1.42 4.14
N PRO A 52 -12.22 0.82 4.94
CA PRO A 52 -13.41 0.15 4.44
C PRO A 52 -14.40 1.18 3.85
N ASP A 53 -15.05 0.83 2.75
CA ASP A 53 -16.15 1.58 2.13
C ASP A 53 -17.35 0.70 1.75
N GLY A 54 -17.42 -0.50 2.33
CA GLY A 54 -18.41 -1.53 2.01
C GLY A 54 -17.91 -2.59 1.01
N GLY A 55 -16.69 -2.44 0.49
CA GLY A 55 -15.99 -3.43 -0.32
C GLY A 55 -15.42 -4.63 0.45
N ALA A 56 -14.31 -5.19 -0.04
CA ALA A 56 -13.71 -6.42 0.49
C ALA A 56 -12.92 -6.20 1.79
N THR A 57 -12.39 -4.99 1.99
CA THR A 57 -11.65 -4.57 3.19
C THR A 57 -12.64 -4.39 4.36
N PRO A 58 -12.54 -5.20 5.43
CA PRO A 58 -13.50 -5.16 6.55
C PRO A 58 -13.30 -4.01 7.54
N PHE A 59 -12.06 -3.52 7.67
CA PHE A 59 -11.60 -2.49 8.60
C PHE A 59 -10.27 -1.93 8.09
N ASP A 60 -9.75 -0.87 8.71
CA ASP A 60 -8.48 -0.26 8.29
C ASP A 60 -7.32 -1.28 8.30
N ILE A 61 -6.74 -1.51 7.12
CA ILE A 61 -5.53 -2.32 6.90
C ILE A 61 -4.43 -1.36 6.44
N GLY A 62 -3.24 -1.49 7.01
CA GLY A 62 -2.12 -0.64 6.67
C GLY A 62 -0.85 -1.39 6.29
N VAL A 63 -0.06 -0.72 5.45
CA VAL A 63 1.27 -1.14 5.01
C VAL A 63 2.24 -0.02 5.37
N TRP A 64 3.09 -0.29 6.34
CA TRP A 64 4.18 0.60 6.74
C TRP A 64 5.42 0.27 5.93
N LEU A 65 6.12 1.30 5.45
CA LEU A 65 7.33 1.21 4.66
C LEU A 65 8.41 2.09 5.30
N ASP A 66 9.61 1.53 5.43
CA ASP A 66 10.80 2.27 5.83
C ASP A 66 11.47 2.88 4.59
N LEU A 67 11.14 4.14 4.28
CA LEU A 67 11.64 4.82 3.09
C LEU A 67 12.77 5.78 3.43
N TRP A 68 13.92 5.59 2.79
CA TRP A 68 15.11 6.38 3.05
C TRP A 68 16.02 6.46 1.83
N HIS A 69 16.33 7.69 1.38
CA HIS A 69 17.25 7.99 0.27
C HIS A 69 17.03 7.11 -0.97
N GLY A 70 15.76 6.93 -1.34
CA GLY A 70 15.39 6.15 -2.51
C GLY A 70 15.45 4.64 -2.37
N LYS A 71 15.55 4.14 -1.13
CA LYS A 71 15.40 2.72 -0.81
C LYS A 71 14.21 2.49 0.12
N CYS A 72 13.55 1.35 -0.07
CA CYS A 72 12.65 0.76 0.90
C CYS A 72 13.44 -0.27 1.71
N ARG A 73 13.72 0.01 2.98
CA ARG A 73 14.58 -0.82 3.85
C ARG A 73 13.82 -1.92 4.58
N GLY A 74 12.50 -1.85 4.58
CA GLY A 74 11.64 -2.83 5.22
C GLY A 74 10.17 -2.42 5.17
N PHE A 75 9.32 -3.36 5.55
CA PHE A 75 7.88 -3.14 5.63
C PHE A 75 7.28 -3.86 6.83
N LYS A 76 6.11 -3.39 7.28
CA LYS A 76 5.29 -4.04 8.29
C LYS A 76 3.83 -3.90 7.91
N PHE A 77 3.02 -4.88 8.25
CA PHE A 77 1.57 -4.70 8.18
C PHE A 77 1.02 -4.21 9.51
N TRP A 78 -0.09 -3.49 9.41
CA TRP A 78 -0.87 -3.04 10.54
C TRP A 78 -2.35 -3.24 10.24
N MET A 79 -3.15 -3.45 11.27
CA MET A 79 -4.59 -3.55 11.20
C MET A 79 -5.21 -2.80 12.38
N LYS A 80 -6.40 -2.25 12.16
CA LYS A 80 -7.20 -1.66 13.23
C LYS A 80 -7.32 -2.62 14.42
N GLY A 81 -7.01 -2.13 15.62
CA GLY A 81 -6.95 -2.92 16.85
C GLY A 81 -5.52 -3.25 17.31
N GLN A 82 -4.52 -3.12 16.44
CA GLN A 82 -3.11 -3.14 16.82
C GLN A 82 -2.59 -1.74 17.12
N GLU A 83 -1.52 -1.64 17.90
CA GLU A 83 -0.75 -0.39 18.01
C GLU A 83 -0.23 0.04 16.63
N GLN A 84 -0.54 1.26 16.24
CA GLN A 84 -0.12 1.79 14.95
C GLN A 84 1.40 2.02 14.95
N PRO A 85 2.14 1.56 13.91
CA PRO A 85 3.57 1.84 13.84
C PRO A 85 3.81 3.35 13.78
N LYS A 86 4.81 3.82 14.53
CA LYS A 86 5.27 5.20 14.44
C LYS A 86 5.66 5.50 12.99
N SER A 87 5.03 6.54 12.43
CA SER A 87 5.12 6.86 11.01
C SER A 87 5.31 8.36 10.83
N ASP A 88 6.31 8.75 10.05
CA ASP A 88 6.55 10.16 9.73
C ASP A 88 5.48 10.70 8.79
N PHE A 89 4.99 9.84 7.88
CA PHE A 89 3.90 10.12 6.96
C PHE A 89 2.80 9.07 7.07
N VAL A 90 1.55 9.51 7.10
CA VAL A 90 0.38 8.60 7.09
C VAL A 90 -0.55 9.02 5.96
N TYR A 91 -0.64 8.21 4.92
CA TYR A 91 -1.47 8.45 3.75
C TYR A 91 -2.62 7.45 3.70
N SER A 92 -3.86 7.95 3.69
CA SER A 92 -5.05 7.11 3.84
C SER A 92 -6.11 7.40 2.80
N GLY A 93 -6.88 6.39 2.45
CA GLY A 93 -8.06 6.51 1.59
C GLY A 93 -8.91 5.24 1.63
N VAL A 94 -10.12 5.33 1.09
CA VAL A 94 -11.04 4.20 0.96
C VAL A 94 -10.59 3.22 -0.14
N GLU A 95 -10.95 1.95 0.00
CA GLU A 95 -10.62 0.86 -0.93
C GLU A 95 -10.85 1.25 -2.40
N LYS A 96 -12.03 1.78 -2.76
CA LYS A 96 -12.32 2.16 -4.16
C LYS A 96 -11.33 3.17 -4.73
N ASN A 97 -10.79 4.08 -3.91
CA ASN A 97 -9.83 5.08 -4.35
C ASN A 97 -8.44 4.46 -4.56
N TRP A 98 -8.02 3.55 -3.67
CA TRP A 98 -6.79 2.78 -3.84
C TRP A 98 -6.82 1.95 -5.12
N LEU A 99 -7.90 1.21 -5.35
CA LEU A 99 -8.09 0.42 -6.57
C LEU A 99 -8.06 1.31 -7.82
N ALA A 100 -8.76 2.44 -7.81
CA ALA A 100 -8.74 3.38 -8.93
C ALA A 100 -7.34 3.98 -9.18
N MET A 101 -6.55 4.20 -8.13
CA MET A 101 -5.16 4.66 -8.26
C MET A 101 -4.23 3.59 -8.85
N ILE A 102 -4.40 2.33 -8.44
CA ILE A 102 -3.65 1.16 -8.98
C ILE A 102 -4.06 0.87 -10.44
N ASP A 103 -5.27 1.25 -10.83
CA ASP A 103 -5.72 1.23 -12.23
C ASP A 103 -5.27 2.45 -13.04
N GLY A 104 -4.54 3.40 -12.45
CA GLY A 104 -4.10 4.63 -13.12
C GLY A 104 -5.21 5.65 -13.37
N LYS A 105 -6.41 5.47 -12.78
CA LYS A 105 -7.56 6.38 -12.90
C LYS A 105 -7.46 7.57 -11.94
N ILE A 106 -6.62 7.48 -10.92
CA ILE A 106 -6.35 8.57 -9.95
C ILE A 106 -4.84 8.76 -9.85
N ASP A 107 -4.37 9.99 -10.09
CA ASP A 107 -3.00 10.40 -9.73
C ASP A 107 -2.93 10.66 -8.21
N PRO A 108 -1.89 10.17 -7.49
CA PRO A 108 -1.82 10.26 -6.03
C PRO A 108 -1.82 11.67 -5.48
N ILE A 109 -1.21 12.62 -6.20
CA ILE A 109 -1.11 14.02 -5.77
C ILE A 109 -2.44 14.72 -6.05
N GLN A 110 -3.01 14.53 -7.23
CA GLN A 110 -4.34 15.08 -7.54
C GLN A 110 -5.42 14.49 -6.63
N GLY A 111 -5.35 13.20 -6.34
CA GLY A 111 -6.25 12.52 -5.40
C GLY A 111 -6.15 13.09 -3.98
N LEU A 112 -4.94 13.42 -3.53
CA LEU A 112 -4.71 14.09 -2.25
C LEU A 112 -5.30 15.51 -2.24
N MET A 113 -5.04 16.31 -3.29
CA MET A 113 -5.57 17.68 -3.41
C MET A 113 -7.10 17.71 -3.52
N ALA A 114 -7.70 16.70 -4.15
CA ALA A 114 -9.14 16.56 -4.30
C ALA A 114 -9.82 15.89 -3.08
N GLY A 115 -9.07 15.57 -2.02
CA GLY A 115 -9.61 14.93 -0.81
C GLY A 115 -10.04 13.47 -0.98
N LYS A 116 -9.68 12.82 -2.10
CA LYS A 116 -9.87 11.37 -2.29
C LYS A 116 -8.93 10.56 -1.39
N PHE A 117 -7.77 11.13 -1.10
CA PHE A 117 -6.83 10.64 -0.10
C PHE A 117 -6.54 11.75 0.91
N ALA A 118 -6.05 11.36 2.08
CA ALA A 118 -5.67 12.27 3.15
C ALA A 118 -4.26 11.96 3.65
N LEU A 119 -3.47 13.02 3.88
CA LEU A 119 -2.20 12.93 4.58
C LEU A 119 -2.45 13.26 6.07
N LYS A 120 -2.70 12.23 6.88
CA LYS A 120 -3.04 12.36 8.31
C LYS A 120 -1.86 12.82 9.18
N SER A 121 -0.64 12.50 8.75
CA SER A 121 0.61 12.92 9.39
C SER A 121 1.66 13.17 8.33
N GLY A 122 2.61 14.05 8.64
CA GLY A 122 3.73 14.41 7.77
C GLY A 122 3.62 15.81 7.16
N LYS A 123 4.77 16.35 6.74
CA LYS A 123 4.84 17.70 6.17
C LYS A 123 4.50 17.67 4.68
N MET A 124 3.37 18.26 4.29
CA MET A 124 2.95 18.34 2.88
C MET A 124 4.04 18.92 1.96
N GLN A 125 4.82 19.90 2.45
CA GLN A 125 5.94 20.48 1.72
C GLN A 125 6.98 19.44 1.27
N MET A 126 7.23 18.41 2.09
CA MET A 126 8.15 17.33 1.73
C MET A 126 7.61 16.47 0.60
N VAL A 127 6.31 16.15 0.63
CA VAL A 127 5.61 15.41 -0.43
C VAL A 127 5.66 16.20 -1.75
N MET A 128 5.36 17.50 -1.71
CA MET A 128 5.38 18.34 -2.91
C MET A 128 6.78 18.50 -3.51
N ARG A 129 7.82 18.63 -2.68
CA ARG A 129 9.22 18.67 -3.14
C ARG A 129 9.65 17.35 -3.81
N HIS A 130 9.08 16.22 -3.38
CA HIS A 130 9.38 14.89 -3.89
C HIS A 130 8.22 14.31 -4.72
N THR A 131 7.53 15.16 -5.48
CA THR A 131 6.35 14.75 -6.28
C THR A 131 6.67 13.59 -7.23
N LEU A 132 7.85 13.57 -7.85
CA LEU A 132 8.26 12.46 -8.73
C LEU A 132 8.42 11.14 -7.96
N ALA A 133 9.02 11.16 -6.76
CA ALA A 133 9.11 9.98 -5.92
C ALA A 133 7.74 9.44 -5.50
N ALA A 134 6.81 10.35 -5.16
CA ALA A 134 5.43 9.98 -4.82
C ALA A 134 4.69 9.33 -5.99
N LYS A 135 4.92 9.81 -7.23
CA LYS A 135 4.38 9.18 -8.44
C LYS A 135 4.98 7.80 -8.66
N LEU A 136 6.30 7.66 -8.55
CA LEU A 136 6.99 6.39 -8.75
C LEU A 136 6.59 5.33 -7.71
N LEU A 137 6.35 5.72 -6.44
CA LEU A 137 5.76 4.83 -5.43
C LEU A 137 4.46 4.19 -5.95
N VAL A 138 3.60 4.98 -6.59
CA VAL A 138 2.33 4.51 -7.15
C VAL A 138 2.51 3.75 -8.46
N GLU A 139 3.38 4.19 -9.36
CA GLU A 139 3.67 3.46 -10.59
C GLU A 139 4.18 2.04 -10.31
N HIS A 140 4.96 1.85 -9.24
CA HIS A 140 5.36 0.52 -8.78
C HIS A 140 4.19 -0.30 -8.20
N LEU A 141 3.16 0.34 -7.61
CA LEU A 141 1.92 -0.33 -7.22
C LEU A 141 1.06 -0.73 -8.43
N GLN A 142 1.07 0.07 -9.49
CA GLN A 142 0.30 -0.19 -10.72
C GLN A 142 0.79 -1.41 -11.51
N ARG A 143 1.93 -2.00 -11.13
CA ARG A 143 2.44 -3.27 -11.67
C ARG A 143 1.63 -4.48 -11.21
N PHE A 144 0.80 -4.32 -10.17
CA PHE A 144 -0.01 -5.39 -9.62
C PHE A 144 -1.45 -5.36 -10.14
N ASP A 145 -1.99 -6.55 -10.35
CA ASP A 145 -3.43 -6.81 -10.43
C ASP A 145 -3.85 -7.33 -9.04
N LEU A 146 -4.32 -6.43 -8.18
CA LEU A 146 -4.62 -6.79 -6.80
C LEU A 146 -5.93 -7.56 -6.72
N ASP A 147 -5.84 -8.82 -6.34
CA ASP A 147 -7.00 -9.58 -5.87
C ASP A 147 -7.19 -9.25 -4.39
N ILE A 148 -8.05 -8.27 -4.09
CA ILE A 148 -8.41 -7.95 -2.70
C ILE A 148 -9.30 -9.07 -2.18
N VAL A 149 -8.77 -9.81 -1.23
CA VAL A 149 -9.46 -10.95 -0.62
C VAL A 149 -10.40 -10.49 0.49
N ALA A 150 -11.55 -11.15 0.62
CA ALA A 150 -12.56 -10.80 1.62
C ALA A 150 -12.25 -11.49 2.96
N ALA A 151 -12.37 -10.78 4.07
CA ALA A 151 -12.13 -11.36 5.40
C ALA A 151 -13.32 -12.21 5.89
N ASP A 152 -13.03 -13.24 6.68
CA ASP A 152 -14.01 -14.10 7.37
C ASP A 152 -14.74 -13.39 8.52
N THR A 153 -14.18 -12.29 9.02
CA THR A 153 -14.73 -11.54 10.15
C THR A 153 -14.59 -10.03 9.98
N LYS A 154 -15.54 -9.29 10.57
CA LYS A 154 -15.45 -7.84 10.79
C LYS A 154 -15.00 -7.47 12.20
N ASP A 155 -14.78 -8.46 13.07
CA ASP A 155 -14.29 -8.25 14.43
C ASP A 155 -12.85 -7.75 14.38
N THR A 156 -12.65 -6.49 14.74
CA THR A 156 -11.33 -5.86 14.79
C THR A 156 -10.47 -6.38 15.93
N ASN A 157 -11.03 -7.13 16.88
CA ASN A 157 -10.29 -7.70 18.01
C ASN A 157 -9.84 -9.15 17.77
N ALA A 158 -10.28 -9.77 16.66
CA ALA A 158 -9.85 -11.10 16.29
C ALA A 158 -8.32 -11.16 16.13
N LYS A 159 -7.67 -12.13 16.78
CA LYS A 159 -6.22 -12.31 16.72
C LYS A 159 -5.76 -12.85 15.37
N ILE A 160 -6.51 -13.80 14.83
CA ILE A 160 -6.27 -14.42 13.53
C ILE A 160 -7.45 -14.07 12.63
N ILE A 161 -7.16 -13.63 11.41
CA ILE A 161 -8.16 -13.26 10.41
C ILE A 161 -7.84 -14.01 9.13
N SER A 162 -8.81 -14.75 8.61
CA SER A 162 -8.65 -15.45 7.34
C SER A 162 -9.23 -14.60 6.24
N PHE A 163 -8.58 -14.61 5.08
CA PHE A 163 -9.14 -14.00 3.89
C PHE A 163 -9.37 -15.05 2.81
N HIS A 164 -10.41 -14.80 2.02
CA HIS A 164 -10.94 -15.73 1.06
C HIS A 164 -10.97 -15.12 -0.33
N ASP A 165 -10.75 -15.97 -1.32
CA ASP A 165 -10.93 -15.61 -2.73
C ASP A 165 -12.43 -15.59 -3.12
N LYS A 166 -12.69 -15.35 -4.40
CA LYS A 166 -14.05 -15.32 -4.98
C LYS A 166 -14.79 -16.66 -4.85
N THR A 167 -14.09 -17.78 -4.64
CA THR A 167 -14.68 -19.12 -4.45
C THR A 167 -14.96 -19.44 -2.99
N LYS A 168 -14.65 -18.51 -2.06
CA LYS A 168 -14.64 -18.69 -0.60
C LYS A 168 -13.54 -19.62 -0.10
N ALA A 169 -12.57 -20.00 -0.94
CA ALA A 169 -11.40 -20.73 -0.48
C ALA A 169 -10.54 -19.79 0.37
N LYS A 170 -10.05 -20.30 1.50
CA LYS A 170 -9.15 -19.55 2.38
C LYS A 170 -7.78 -19.45 1.70
N VAL A 171 -7.32 -18.24 1.44
CA VAL A 171 -6.09 -17.97 0.66
C VAL A 171 -5.05 -17.17 1.41
N ILE A 172 -5.45 -16.40 2.43
CA ILE A 172 -4.52 -15.65 3.29
C ILE A 172 -4.88 -15.82 4.76
N VAL A 173 -3.87 -15.86 5.61
CA VAL A 173 -3.99 -15.77 7.07
C VAL A 173 -3.23 -14.55 7.57
N ALA A 174 -3.94 -13.65 8.23
CA ALA A 174 -3.34 -12.59 9.01
C ALA A 174 -3.26 -12.96 10.48
N ASP A 175 -2.08 -12.78 11.07
CA ASP A 175 -1.82 -12.92 12.49
C ASP A 175 -1.53 -11.52 13.06
N LYS A 176 -2.47 -10.98 13.83
CA LYS A 176 -2.35 -9.65 14.47
C LYS A 176 -1.35 -9.62 15.62
N GLU A 177 -1.04 -10.75 16.24
CA GLU A 177 -0.02 -10.76 17.28
C GLU A 177 1.37 -10.67 16.65
N LYS A 178 1.56 -11.31 15.48
CA LYS A 178 2.83 -11.30 14.75
C LYS A 178 2.95 -10.16 13.72
N GLY A 179 1.86 -9.52 13.33
CA GLY A 179 1.83 -8.50 12.29
C GLY A 179 2.13 -9.04 10.89
N THR A 180 1.73 -10.28 10.59
CA THR A 180 2.08 -10.99 9.34
C THR A 180 0.86 -11.39 8.52
N PHE A 181 1.00 -11.44 7.20
CA PHE A 181 -0.02 -11.89 6.24
C PHE A 181 0.52 -12.99 5.33
N THR A 182 0.20 -14.25 5.60
CA THR A 182 0.77 -15.40 4.88
C THR A 182 -0.22 -15.91 3.82
N VAL A 183 0.25 -16.14 2.60
CA VAL A 183 -0.52 -16.80 1.54
C VAL A 183 -0.50 -18.30 1.77
N LEU A 184 -1.66 -18.95 1.65
CA LEU A 184 -1.78 -20.41 1.65
C LEU A 184 -1.57 -20.92 0.22
N VAL A 185 -0.69 -21.90 0.06
CA VAL A 185 -0.44 -22.63 -1.19
C VAL A 185 -1.50 -23.68 -1.45
#